data_AF-A0A970D8D8-F1
#
_entry.id   AF-A0A970D8D8-F1
#
_cell.length_a   1.000
_cell.length_b   1.000
_cell.length_c   1.000
_cell.angle_alpha   90.00
_cell.angle_beta   90.00
_cell.angle_gamma   90.00
#
_symmetry.space_group_name_H-M   'P 1'
#
loop_
_entity.id
_entity.type
_entity.pdbx_description
1 polymer ?
#
loop_
_entity_poly.entity_id
_entity_poly.type
_entity_poly.pdbx_seq_one_letter_code
_entity_poly.pdbx_strand_id
1 'polypeptide(L)' 'MLAGSWSWQLIKIDQSMEQQLNYLLEQKNVLIAENEKLRKDIEKLNTPSYIEQLAREKLGLVRKGEILIAPKEAE' A
#
# COMPACT_ATOMS: atom_id res chain seq x y z
N MET A 1 -17.30 -11.56 -49.75
CA MET A 1 -17.92 -11.20 -48.46
C MET A 1 -17.16 -11.81 -47.27
N LEU A 2 -15.86 -11.51 -47.10
CA LEU A 2 -15.08 -12.06 -45.96
C LEU A 2 -14.11 -11.04 -45.32
N ALA A 3 -13.71 -9.98 -46.04
CA ALA A 3 -12.76 -8.99 -45.52
C ALA A 3 -13.27 -8.21 -44.29
N GLY A 4 -14.57 -7.89 -44.22
CA GLY A 4 -15.13 -7.13 -43.10
C GLY A 4 -15.13 -7.87 -41.76
N SER A 5 -15.12 -9.22 -41.77
CA SER A 5 -15.12 -10.01 -40.53
C SER A 5 -13.73 -10.05 -39.87
N TRP A 6 -12.67 -10.17 -40.68
CA TRP A 6 -11.29 -10.18 -40.20
C TRP A 6 -10.87 -8.82 -39.64
N SER A 7 -11.25 -7.71 -40.30
CA SER A 7 -10.97 -6.36 -39.78
C SER A 7 -11.66 -6.08 -38.45
N TRP A 8 -12.91 -6.52 -38.29
CA TRP A 8 -13.63 -6.38 -37.02
C TRP A 8 -13.01 -7.19 -35.88
N GLN A 9 -12.51 -8.40 -36.18
CA GLN A 9 -11.80 -9.23 -35.21
C GLN A 9 -10.51 -8.56 -34.73
N LEU A 10 -9.75 -7.92 -35.64
CA LEU A 10 -8.54 -7.19 -35.29
C LEU A 10 -8.80 -6.01 -34.34
N ILE A 11 -9.87 -5.23 -34.57
CA ILE A 11 -10.25 -4.12 -33.69
C ILE A 11 -10.61 -4.60 -32.28
N LYS A 12 -11.32 -5.72 -32.16
CA LYS A 12 -11.67 -6.29 -30.85
C LYS A 12 -10.44 -6.79 -30.08
N ILE A 13 -9.49 -7.39 -30.79
CA ILE A 13 -8.22 -7.85 -30.21
C ILE A 13 -7.44 -6.65 -29.67
N ASP A 14 -7.30 -5.60 -30.48
CA ASP A 14 -6.60 -4.37 -30.11
C ASP A 14 -7.18 -3.74 -28.83
N GLN A 15 -8.50 -3.56 -28.77
CA GLN A 15 -9.18 -3.06 -27.57
C GLN A 15 -8.96 -3.95 -26.34
N SER A 16 -9.00 -5.28 -26.49
CA SER A 16 -8.75 -6.21 -25.38
C SER A 16 -7.30 -6.15 -24.87
N MET A 17 -6.35 -5.92 -25.78
CA MET A 17 -4.93 -5.75 -25.45
C MET A 17 -4.68 -4.43 -24.72
N GLU A 18 -5.31 -3.34 -25.17
CA GLU A 18 -5.24 -2.05 -24.47
C GLU A 18 -5.79 -2.13 -23.05
N GLN A 19 -6.92 -2.82 -22.85
CA GLN A 19 -7.48 -3.05 -21.53
C GLN A 19 -6.54 -3.85 -20.62
N GLN A 20 -5.96 -4.93 -21.14
CA GLN A 20 -4.99 -5.72 -20.39
C GLN A 20 -3.73 -4.91 -20.05
N LEU A 21 -3.22 -4.12 -20.98
CA LEU A 21 -2.08 -3.24 -20.75
C LEU A 21 -2.39 -2.23 -19.64
N ASN A 22 -3.53 -1.56 -19.70
CA ASN A 22 -3.95 -0.59 -18.69
C ASN A 22 -4.10 -1.24 -17.31
N TYR A 23 -4.71 -2.43 -17.24
CA TYR A 23 -4.82 -3.20 -16.00
C TYR A 23 -3.46 -3.58 -15.40
N LEU A 24 -2.50 -4.00 -16.25
CA LEU A 24 -1.15 -4.33 -15.80
C LEU A 24 -0.37 -3.09 -15.34
N LEU A 25 -0.54 -1.95 -16.03
CA LEU A 25 0.06 -0.68 -15.64
C LEU A 25 -0.47 -0.19 -14.29
N GLU A 26 -1.78 -0.30 -14.07
CA GLU A 26 -2.41 0.04 -12.79
C GLU A 26 -1.87 -0.82 -11.65
N GLN A 27 -1.86 -2.15 -11.82
CA GLN A 27 -1.29 -3.05 -10.81
C GLN A 27 0.18 -2.77 -10.53
N LYS A 28 0.97 -2.49 -11.57
CA LYS A 28 2.38 -2.11 -11.41
C LYS A 28 2.50 -0.86 -10.54
N ASN A 29 1.68 0.16 -10.78
CA ASN A 29 1.72 1.40 -10.00
C ASN A 29 1.32 1.18 -8.55
N VAL A 30 0.29 0.35 -8.30
CA VAL A 30 -0.11 -0.05 -6.93
C VAL A 30 1.04 -0.74 -6.21
N LEU A 31 1.68 -1.72 -6.87
CA LEU A 31 2.80 -2.46 -6.28
C LEU A 31 4.02 -1.58 -6.02
N ILE A 32 4.31 -0.61 -6.89
CA ILE A 32 5.39 0.37 -6.65
C ILE A 32 5.08 1.21 -5.41
N ALA A 33 3.86 1.74 -5.30
CA ALA A 33 3.46 2.54 -4.14
C ALA A 33 3.51 1.73 -2.83
N GLU A 34 3.06 0.48 -2.86
CA GLU A 34 3.14 -0.43 -1.72
C GLU A 34 4.59 -0.74 -1.34
N ASN A 35 5.45 -1.01 -2.32
CA ASN A 35 6.87 -1.25 -2.08
C ASN A 35 7.54 -0.04 -1.41
N GLU A 36 7.29 1.17 -1.91
CA GLU A 36 7.82 2.40 -1.31
C GLU A 36 7.36 2.60 0.13
N LYS A 37 6.08 2.32 0.41
CA LYS A 37 5.54 2.38 1.77
C LYS A 37 6.27 1.38 2.68
N LEU A 38 6.39 0.12 2.25
CA LEU A 38 7.06 -0.92 3.01
C LEU A 38 8.53 -0.58 3.28
N ARG A 39 9.24 0.00 2.31
CA ARG A 39 10.62 0.46 2.49
C ARG A 39 10.73 1.54 3.58
N LYS A 40 9.84 2.52 3.57
CA LYS A 40 9.78 3.56 4.63
C LYS A 40 9.49 2.96 6.00
N ASP A 41 8.61 1.96 6.07
CA ASP A 41 8.29 1.29 7.32
C ASP A 41 9.49 0.49 7.85
N ILE A 42 10.25 -0.18 6.97
CA ILE A 42 11.51 -0.85 7.33
C ILE A 42 12.53 0.17 7.86
N GLU A 43 12.71 1.31 7.17
CA GLU A 43 13.63 2.36 7.62
C GLU A 43 13.29 2.86 9.02
N LYS A 44 12.00 3.10 9.31
CA LYS A 44 11.54 3.49 10.64
C LYS A 44 11.82 2.41 11.68
N LEU A 45 11.48 1.15 11.38
CA LEU A 45 11.68 0.02 12.27
C LEU A 45 13.15 -0.30 12.52
N ASN A 46 14.08 0.16 11.68
CA ASN A 46 15.51 0.06 11.93
C ASN A 46 16.04 1.13 12.91
N THR A 47 15.18 2.00 13.44
CA THR A 47 15.57 2.99 14.45
C THR A 47 15.10 2.58 15.85
N PRO A 48 16.01 2.44 16.85
CA PRO A 48 15.64 2.03 18.21
C PRO A 48 14.61 2.95 18.89
N SER A 49 14.67 4.25 18.62
CA SER A 49 13.73 5.23 19.17
C SER A 49 12.30 5.00 18.68
N TYR A 50 12.12 4.69 17.39
CA TYR A 50 10.81 4.39 16.82
C TYR A 50 10.26 3.05 17.34
N ILE A 51 11.12 2.03 17.48
CA ILE A 51 10.74 0.76 18.11
C ILE A 51 10.26 1.01 19.55
N GLU A 52 10.99 1.80 20.34
CA GLU A 52 10.62 2.13 21.70
C GLU A 52 9.26 2.86 21.74
N GLN A 53 9.06 3.87 20.90
CA GLN A 53 7.79 4.60 20.80
C GLN A 53 6.63 3.64 20.47
N LEU A 54 6.79 2.80 19.45
CA LEU A 54 5.77 1.85 19.04
C LEU A 54 5.45 0.85 20.17
N ALA A 55 6.47 0.37 20.88
CA ALA A 55 6.29 -0.50 22.04
C ALA A 55 5.51 0.20 23.16
N ARG A 56 5.82 1.47 23.46
CA ARG A 56 5.07 2.26 24.46
C ARG A 56 3.60 2.41 24.09
N GLU A 57 3.31 2.74 22.84
CA GLU A 57 1.94 2.89 22.34
C GLU A 57 1.16 1.56 22.38
N LYS A 58 1.78 0.45 21.98
CA LYS A 58 1.11 -0.86 21.88
C LYS A 58 0.96 -1.59 23.21
N LEU A 59 1.94 -1.43 24.11
CA LEU A 59 2.01 -2.18 25.36
C LEU A 59 1.72 -1.32 26.59
N GLY A 60 1.46 -0.02 26.43
CA GLY A 60 1.26 0.92 27.53
C GLY A 60 2.50 1.10 28.39
N LEU A 61 3.70 0.95 27.81
CA LEU A 61 4.96 1.08 28.54
C LEU A 61 5.34 2.54 28.74
N VAL A 62 6.01 2.83 29.86
CA VAL A 62 6.58 4.15 30.18
C VAL A 62 8.02 3.99 30.66
N ARG A 63 8.84 5.03 30.51
CA ARG A 63 10.19 5.02 31.10
C ARG A 63 10.12 5.10 32.62
N LYS A 64 11.17 4.61 33.28
CA LYS A 64 11.35 4.78 34.72
C LYS A 64 11.29 6.27 35.08
N GLY A 65 10.30 6.64 35.90
CA GLY A 65 10.06 8.03 36.33
C GLY A 65 8.99 8.78 35.54
N GLU A 66 8.45 8.21 34.47
CA GLU A 66 7.26 8.72 33.78
C GLU A 66 5.99 8.14 34.43
N ILE A 67 4.89 8.89 34.41
CA ILE A 67 3.56 8.44 34.87
C ILE A 67 2.62 8.42 33.67
N LEU A 68 1.97 7.29 33.42
CA LEU A 68 0.95 7.16 32.38
C LEU A 68 -0.36 7.78 32.87
N ILE A 69 -0.88 8.78 32.14
CA ILE A 69 -2.17 9.41 32.43
C ILE A 69 -3.17 8.89 31.40
N ALA A 70 -4.11 8.04 31.82
CA ALA A 70 -5.25 7.67 30.99
C ALA A 70 -6.29 8.80 31.01
N PRO A 71 -6.90 9.16 29.87
CA PRO A 71 -8.00 10.12 29.86
C PRO A 71 -9.15 9.60 30.71
N LYS A 72 -9.74 10.47 31.54
CA LYS A 72 -10.94 10.14 32.32
C LYS A 72 -12.08 9.88 31.33
N GLU A 73 -12.64 8.68 31.34
CA GLU A 73 -13.87 8.39 30.59
C GLU A 73 -14.96 9.37 31.06
N ALA A 74 -15.59 10.07 30.11
CA ALA A 74 -16.72 10.94 30.41
C ALA A 74 -17.94 10.04 30.65
N GLU A 75 -18.44 10.05 31.90
CA GLU A 75 -19.75 9.47 32.28
C GLU A 75 -20.91 10.18 31.56
#